data_AF-A0A430ENE3-F1
#
_entry.id   AF-A0A430ENE3-F1
#
_cell.length_a   1.000
_cell.length_b   1.000
_cell.length_c   1.000
_cell.angle_alpha   90.00
_cell.angle_beta   90.00
_cell.angle_gamma   90.00
#
_symmetry.space_group_name_H-M   'P 1'
#
loop_
_entity.id
_entity.type
_entity.pdbx_description
1 polymer ?
#
loop_
_entity_poly.entity_id
_entity_poly.type
_entity_poly.pdbx_seq_one_letter_code
_entity_poly.pdbx_strand_id
1 'polypeptide(L)'
;MTKMRVPLAVPNDGAHRLAWFVAEAPAPDEAIEDLAAGTLTSVAMFDRVLSGEVVPAGGFAAAIARETGGAILPSDWNRAATGLWGDRPKPRPFETNTRPPSGQKKMDRARLAEIMGGRASMLPAKGAAVPA
;
A
#
# COMPACT_ATOMS: atom_id res chain seq x y z
N MET A 1 19.25 13.37 23.76
CA MET A 1 17.88 13.52 23.24
C MET A 1 17.80 14.82 22.44
N THR A 2 17.79 14.72 21.11
CA THR A 2 17.68 15.88 20.21
C THR A 2 16.20 16.17 19.99
N LYS A 3 15.76 17.40 20.29
CA LYS A 3 14.38 17.82 20.05
C LYS A 3 14.18 18.08 18.55
N MET A 4 13.26 17.35 17.95
CA MET A 4 12.82 17.53 16.56
C MET A 4 12.15 18.90 16.38
N ARG A 5 12.51 19.64 15.32
CA ARG A 5 11.92 20.95 15.00
C ARG A 5 10.95 20.79 13.85
N VAL A 6 9.66 21.03 14.12
CA VAL A 6 8.61 21.03 13.09
C VAL A 6 8.18 22.47 12.77
N PRO A 7 7.95 22.81 11.49
CA PRO A 7 7.45 24.11 11.08
C PRO A 7 6.03 24.33 11.58
N LEU A 8 5.61 25.59 11.68
CA LEU A 8 4.25 25.95 12.10
C LEU A 8 3.18 25.41 11.14
N ALA A 9 3.48 25.38 9.84
CA ALA A 9 2.64 24.80 8.81
C ALA A 9 3.18 23.44 8.36
N VAL A 10 2.27 22.50 8.11
CA VAL A 10 2.62 21.17 7.60
C VAL A 10 3.07 21.29 6.13
N PRO A 11 4.26 20.79 5.75
CA PRO A 11 4.82 21.07 4.42
C PRO A 11 4.10 20.32 3.29
N ASN A 12 3.70 19.06 3.51
CA ASN A 12 2.92 18.26 2.56
C ASN A 12 2.21 17.08 3.28
N ASP A 13 1.30 16.39 2.59
CA ASP A 13 0.52 15.27 3.14
C ASP A 13 1.42 14.09 3.55
N GLY A 14 2.51 13.85 2.82
CA GLY A 14 3.49 12.82 3.17
C GLY A 14 4.17 13.07 4.52
N ALA A 15 4.62 14.30 4.76
CA ALA A 15 5.22 14.71 6.03
C ALA A 15 4.19 14.65 7.17
N HIS A 16 2.94 15.05 6.90
CA HIS A 16 1.84 14.94 7.87
C HIS A 16 1.63 13.49 8.33
N ARG A 17 1.51 12.58 7.36
CA ARG A 17 1.31 11.15 7.61
C ARG A 17 2.51 10.52 8.29
N LEU A 18 3.72 10.93 7.93
CA LEU A 18 4.95 10.47 8.59
C LEU A 18 4.96 10.83 10.08
N ALA A 19 4.68 12.09 10.42
CA ALA A 19 4.63 12.52 11.81
C ALA A 19 3.60 11.71 12.61
N TRP A 20 2.42 11.46 12.03
CA TRP A 20 1.37 10.66 12.66
C TRP A 20 1.73 9.18 12.79
N PHE A 21 2.32 8.59 11.77
CA PHE A 21 2.77 7.20 11.80
C PHE A 21 3.76 6.96 12.94
N VAL A 22 4.72 7.87 13.10
CA VAL A 22 5.73 7.82 14.17
C VAL A 22 5.09 8.09 15.54
N ALA A 23 4.18 9.06 15.63
CA ALA A 23 3.50 9.40 16.89
C ALA A 23 2.52 8.33 17.39
N GLU A 24 1.92 7.54 16.49
CA GLU A 24 1.05 6.42 16.84
C GLU A 24 1.83 5.16 17.26
N ALA A 25 3.16 5.12 17.05
CA ALA A 25 3.99 4.00 17.45
C ALA A 25 4.14 3.92 18.99
N PRO A 26 4.24 2.72 19.58
CA PRO A 26 4.45 2.56 21.02
C PRO A 26 5.73 3.24 21.54
N ALA A 27 6.77 3.31 20.70
CA ALA A 27 8.04 3.98 20.97
C ALA A 27 8.42 4.87 19.76
N PRO A 28 8.00 6.15 19.73
CA PRO A 28 8.22 7.03 18.59
C PRO A 28 9.68 7.25 18.21
N ASP A 29 10.57 7.33 19.21
CA ASP A 29 12.01 7.49 18.98
C ASP A 29 12.62 6.24 18.32
N GLU A 30 12.20 5.04 18.73
CA GLU A 30 12.64 3.80 18.08
C GLU A 30 12.03 3.68 16.67
N ALA A 31 10.78 4.09 16.48
CA ALA A 31 10.12 4.05 15.17
C ALA A 31 10.84 4.93 14.12
N ILE A 32 11.36 6.10 14.51
CA ILE A 32 12.14 6.93 13.57
C ILE A 32 13.53 6.34 13.29
N GLU A 33 14.14 5.68 14.26
CA GLU A 33 15.41 4.96 14.08
C GLU A 33 15.24 3.76 13.16
N ASP A 34 14.18 2.98 13.32
CA ASP A 34 13.83 1.84 12.46
C ASP A 34 13.55 2.28 11.03
N LEU A 35 12.81 3.39 10.85
CA LEU A 35 12.61 3.99 9.52
C LEU A 35 13.92 4.44 8.89
N ALA A 36 14.82 5.05 9.67
CA ALA A 36 16.16 5.43 9.21
C ALA A 36 16.96 4.21 8.73
N ALA A 37 16.97 3.13 9.53
CA ALA A 37 17.65 1.89 9.17
C ALA A 37 17.03 1.24 7.91
N GLY A 38 15.70 1.09 7.87
CA GLY A 38 14.97 0.43 6.77
C GLY A 38 15.03 1.18 5.43
N THR A 39 15.20 2.51 5.48
CA THR A 39 15.37 3.35 4.28
C THR A 39 16.83 3.65 3.95
N LEU A 40 17.78 3.07 4.68
CA LEU A 40 19.23 3.28 4.52
C LEU A 40 19.62 4.77 4.57
N THR A 41 19.02 5.51 5.51
CA THR A 41 19.26 6.94 5.73
C THR A 41 19.50 7.24 7.21
N SER A 42 19.60 8.52 7.57
CA SER A 42 19.78 8.96 8.96
C SER A 42 18.51 9.57 9.54
N VAL A 43 18.39 9.56 10.88
CA VAL A 43 17.33 10.29 11.60
C VAL A 43 17.35 11.79 11.24
N ALA A 44 18.54 12.37 11.04
CA ALA A 44 18.68 13.76 10.59
C ALA A 44 18.07 14.01 9.20
N MET A 45 18.04 13.00 8.32
CA MET A 45 17.30 13.13 7.06
C MET A 45 15.80 13.22 7.31
N PHE A 46 15.27 12.41 8.22
CA PHE A 46 13.85 12.47 8.58
C PHE A 46 13.46 13.78 9.27
N ASP A 47 14.34 14.37 10.10
CA ASP A 47 14.13 15.72 10.63
C ASP A 47 13.97 16.75 9.49
N ARG A 48 14.79 16.64 8.44
CA ARG A 48 14.71 17.51 7.25
C ARG A 48 13.46 17.25 6.40
N VAL A 49 12.98 16.02 6.37
CA VAL A 49 11.71 15.67 5.71
C VAL A 49 10.52 16.27 6.47
N LEU A 50 10.50 16.11 7.79
CA LEU A 50 9.45 16.66 8.65
C LEU A 50 9.49 18.19 8.71
N SER A 51 10.67 18.79 8.55
CA SER A 51 10.80 20.25 8.45
C SER A 51 10.36 20.81 7.09
N GLY A 52 10.19 19.96 6.09
CA GLY A 52 9.91 20.35 4.71
C GLY A 52 11.15 20.83 3.94
N GLU A 53 12.34 20.78 4.54
CA GLU A 53 13.60 21.09 3.86
C GLU A 53 13.92 20.07 2.75
N VAL A 54 13.49 18.82 2.94
CA VAL A 54 13.64 17.74 1.96
C VAL A 54 12.27 17.16 1.61
N VAL A 55 12.00 17.03 0.32
CA VAL A 55 10.84 16.29 -0.20
C VAL A 55 11.34 14.94 -0.74
N PRO A 56 10.95 13.80 -0.14
CA PRO A 56 11.30 12.48 -0.65
C PRO A 56 10.83 12.25 -2.08
N ALA A 57 11.69 11.65 -2.91
CA ALA A 57 11.39 11.29 -4.29
C ALA A 57 12.05 9.95 -4.67
N GLY A 58 11.61 9.38 -5.80
CA GLY A 58 12.21 8.17 -6.38
C GLY A 58 12.34 7.00 -5.40
N GLY A 59 13.55 6.44 -5.31
CA GLY A 59 13.84 5.30 -4.43
C GLY A 59 13.62 5.59 -2.95
N PHE A 60 13.85 6.81 -2.48
CA PHE A 60 13.64 7.16 -1.08
C PHE A 60 12.14 7.17 -0.72
N ALA A 61 11.30 7.77 -1.56
CA ALA A 61 9.86 7.73 -1.39
C ALA A 61 9.29 6.30 -1.46
N ALA A 62 9.85 5.45 -2.34
CA ALA A 62 9.47 4.04 -2.45
C ALA A 62 9.89 3.23 -1.21
N ALA A 63 11.07 3.50 -0.64
CA ALA A 63 11.53 2.86 0.57
C ALA A 63 10.63 3.22 1.77
N ILE A 64 10.30 4.50 1.97
CA ILE A 64 9.38 4.93 3.03
C ILE A 64 8.02 4.24 2.88
N ALA A 65 7.50 4.13 1.66
CA ALA A 65 6.24 3.44 1.41
C ALA A 65 6.30 1.95 1.76
N ARG A 66 7.42 1.29 1.50
CA ARG A 66 7.64 -0.11 1.89
C ARG A 66 7.70 -0.27 3.41
N GLU A 67 8.55 0.50 4.09
CA GLU A 67 8.76 0.39 5.54
C GLU A 67 7.49 0.73 6.33
N THR A 68 6.64 1.61 5.80
CA THR A 68 5.38 2.02 6.45
C THR A 68 4.19 1.14 6.05
N GLY A 69 4.41 0.04 5.32
CA GLY A 69 3.34 -0.85 4.85
C GLY A 69 2.31 -0.16 3.95
N GLY A 70 2.72 0.90 3.24
CA GLY A 70 1.84 1.71 2.40
C GLY A 70 1.02 2.77 3.14
N ALA A 71 1.26 2.99 4.44
CA ALA A 71 0.63 4.09 5.16
C ALA A 71 0.96 5.45 4.51
N ILE A 72 2.19 5.61 4.01
CA ILE A 72 2.69 6.80 3.31
C ILE A 72 3.06 6.39 1.88
N LEU A 73 2.42 6.96 0.87
CA LEU A 73 2.68 6.63 -0.54
C LEU A 73 3.58 7.68 -1.20
N PRO A 74 4.28 7.34 -2.30
CA PRO A 74 5.10 8.30 -3.02
C PRO A 74 4.32 9.53 -3.53
N SER A 75 3.03 9.38 -3.83
CA SER A 75 2.18 10.50 -4.28
C SER A 75 1.84 11.48 -3.15
N ASP A 76 1.92 11.07 -1.88
CA ASP A 76 1.57 11.93 -0.74
C ASP A 76 2.57 13.09 -0.55
N TRP A 77 3.83 12.91 -0.95
CA TRP A 77 4.88 13.95 -0.87
C TRP A 77 4.61 15.17 -1.76
N ASN A 78 3.77 15.00 -2.80
CA ASN A 78 3.42 16.06 -3.73
C ASN A 78 2.02 16.64 -3.47
N ARG A 79 1.28 16.12 -2.47
CA ARG A 79 -0.05 16.61 -2.10
C ARG A 79 0.07 17.66 -1.01
N ALA A 80 -0.74 18.70 -1.11
CA ALA A 80 -0.89 19.65 -0.03
C ALA A 80 -1.42 18.94 1.22
N ALA A 81 -0.86 19.28 2.39
CA ALA A 81 -1.39 18.78 3.66
C ALA A 81 -2.83 19.27 3.84
N THR A 82 -3.70 18.39 4.34
CA THR A 82 -5.15 18.67 4.43
C THR A 82 -5.60 19.16 5.81
N GLY A 83 -4.66 19.40 6.73
CA GLY A 83 -4.85 19.85 8.11
C GLY A 83 -3.55 20.33 8.76
N LEU A 84 -3.62 20.64 10.06
CA LEU A 84 -2.48 20.99 10.91
C LEU A 84 -1.83 19.73 11.49
N TRP A 85 -0.65 19.86 12.09
CA TRP A 85 0.08 18.73 12.69
C TRP A 85 -0.76 17.91 13.69
N GLY A 86 -1.55 18.59 14.51
CA GLY A 86 -2.40 17.95 15.52
C GLY A 86 -3.69 17.31 14.97
N ASP A 87 -4.01 17.55 13.69
CA ASP A 87 -5.17 16.92 13.05
C ASP A 87 -4.78 15.55 12.50
N ARG A 88 -5.65 14.55 12.65
CA ARG A 88 -5.42 13.24 12.04
C ARG A 88 -5.39 13.36 10.51
N PRO A 89 -4.45 12.69 9.79
CA PRO A 89 -4.41 12.73 8.34
C PRO A 89 -5.73 12.23 7.75
N LYS A 90 -6.29 12.97 6.79
CA LYS A 90 -7.52 12.56 6.13
C LYS A 90 -7.29 11.28 5.32
N PRO A 91 -8.31 10.43 5.14
CA PRO A 91 -8.23 9.33 4.19
C PRO A 91 -7.84 9.87 2.81
N ARG A 92 -7.00 9.12 2.09
CA ARG A 92 -6.70 9.46 0.70
C ARG A 92 -8.04 9.46 -0.07
N PRO A 93 -8.36 10.49 -0.86
CA PRO A 93 -9.45 10.36 -1.83
C PRO A 93 -9.11 9.13 -2.65
N PHE A 94 -10.09 8.23 -2.82
CA PHE A 94 -9.95 7.04 -3.65
C PHE A 94 -9.34 7.50 -4.97
N GLU A 95 -8.05 7.23 -5.16
CA GLU A 95 -7.50 7.31 -6.49
C GLU A 95 -8.31 6.27 -7.24
N THR A 96 -9.10 6.70 -8.21
CA THR A 96 -9.64 5.83 -9.26
C THR A 96 -8.46 5.31 -10.07
N ASN A 97 -7.62 4.50 -9.42
CA ASN A 97 -6.55 3.76 -10.01
C ASN A 97 -7.16 2.42 -10.43
N THR A 98 -8.07 2.48 -11.41
CA THR A 98 -8.34 1.31 -12.26
C THR A 98 -7.10 1.08 -13.11
N ARG A 99 -6.00 0.70 -12.47
CA ARG A 99 -4.94 -0.04 -13.13
C ARG A 99 -5.46 -1.47 -13.17
N PRO A 100 -5.85 -2.04 -14.33
CA PRO A 100 -6.11 -3.46 -14.39
C PRO A 100 -4.86 -4.19 -13.89
N PRO A 101 -5.00 -5.26 -13.10
CA PRO A 101 -3.85 -6.02 -12.63
C PRO A 101 -3.02 -6.47 -13.83
N SER A 102 -1.83 -5.88 -13.98
CA SER A 102 -0.82 -6.33 -14.94
C SER A 102 -0.37 -7.72 -14.48
N GLY A 103 -1.02 -8.76 -14.98
CA GLY A 103 -0.69 -10.15 -14.65
C GLY A 103 -1.76 -11.20 -14.93
N GLN A 104 -3.03 -10.84 -15.15
CA GLN A 104 -4.01 -11.83 -15.61
C GLN A 104 -3.90 -11.99 -17.13
N LYS A 105 -3.07 -12.96 -17.55
CA LYS A 105 -3.27 -13.66 -18.83
C LYS A 105 -4.77 -13.87 -18.98
N LYS A 106 -5.36 -13.29 -20.04
CA LYS A 106 -6.72 -13.62 -20.47
C LYS A 106 -6.80 -15.14 -20.59
N MET A 107 -7.34 -15.79 -19.58
CA MET A 107 -7.71 -17.19 -19.69
C MET A 107 -8.99 -17.19 -20.50
N ASP A 108 -8.85 -17.59 -21.74
CA ASP A 108 -9.89 -17.52 -22.75
C ASP A 108 -11.15 -18.24 -22.26
N ARG A 109 -12.32 -17.62 -22.46
CA ARG A 109 -13.61 -18.16 -21.99
C ARG A 109 -13.90 -19.53 -22.61
N ALA A 110 -13.25 -19.84 -23.74
CA ALA A 110 -13.24 -21.16 -24.38
C ALA A 110 -12.63 -22.26 -23.49
N ARG A 111 -11.59 -21.96 -22.69
CA ARG A 111 -10.90 -22.96 -21.84
C ARG A 111 -11.67 -23.28 -20.55
N LEU A 112 -12.51 -22.36 -20.08
CA LEU A 112 -13.42 -22.58 -18.95
C LEU A 112 -14.61 -23.48 -19.31
N ALA A 113 -15.08 -23.44 -20.56
CA ALA A 113 -16.15 -24.32 -21.05
C ALA A 113 -15.67 -25.77 -21.24
N GLU A 114 -14.41 -25.97 -21.63
CA GLU A 114 -13.81 -27.30 -21.81
C GLU A 114 -13.60 -28.04 -20.48
N ILE A 115 -13.24 -27.32 -19.41
CA ILE A 115 -13.04 -27.91 -18.07
C ILE A 115 -14.37 -28.27 -17.39
N MET A 116 -15.45 -27.52 -17.66
CA MET A 116 -16.74 -27.74 -16.99
C MET A 116 -17.80 -28.48 -17.83
N GLY A 117 -17.52 -28.82 -19.09
CA GLY A 117 -18.46 -29.49 -20.00
C GLY A 117 -18.27 -31.00 -20.18
N GLY A 118 -17.24 -31.61 -19.60
CA GLY A 118 -16.82 -32.98 -19.91
C GLY A 118 -17.30 -34.05 -18.93
N ARG A 119 -18.62 -34.32 -18.85
CA ARG A 119 -19.23 -35.66 -18.61
C ARG A 119 -20.73 -35.55 -18.30
N ALA A 120 -21.56 -35.76 -19.32
CA ALA A 120 -22.91 -36.27 -19.12
C ALA A 120 -23.28 -37.22 -20.28
N SER A 121 -23.40 -38.51 -19.91
CA SER A 121 -24.28 -39.52 -20.50
C SER A 121 -23.98 -40.07 -21.91
N MET A 122 -23.42 -41.29 -21.93
CA MET A 122 -23.95 -42.34 -22.80
C MET A 122 -24.37 -43.54 -21.94
N LEU A 123 -25.65 -43.87 -22.09
CA LEU A 123 -26.42 -44.96 -21.49
C LEU A 123 -25.84 -46.35 -21.78
N PRO A 124 -26.05 -47.36 -20.91
CA PRO A 124 -26.11 -48.75 -21.36
C PRO A 124 -27.53 -49.11 -21.84
N ALA A 125 -27.56 -49.88 -22.92
CA ALA A 125 -28.74 -50.37 -23.62
C ALA A 125 -29.57 -51.38 -22.81
N LYS A 126 -30.87 -51.39 -23.10
CA LYS A 126 -31.88 -52.41 -22.73
C LYS A 126 -31.39 -53.84 -23.00
N GLY A 127 -31.63 -54.73 -22.04
CA GLY A 127 -31.79 -56.16 -22.31
C GLY A 127 -31.46 -57.06 -21.12
N ALA A 128 -32.49 -57.44 -20.34
CA ALA A 128 -32.62 -58.77 -19.69
C ALA A 128 -33.86 -58.77 -18.78
N ALA A 129 -34.88 -59.53 -19.17
CA ALA A 129 -35.90 -60.04 -18.26
C ALA A 129 -35.42 -61.40 -17.72
N VAL A 130 -35.67 -61.60 -16.43
CA VAL A 130 -35.26 -62.71 -15.53
C VAL A 130 -36.25 -63.89 -15.67
N PRO A 131 -35.83 -65.14 -15.35
CA PRO A 131 -36.64 -66.35 -15.58
C PRO A 131 -37.62 -66.67 -14.43
N ALA A 132 -38.62 -67.49 -14.75
CA ALA A 132 -39.23 -68.50 -13.89
C ALA A 132 -39.84 -69.59 -14.80
#